data_AF-A0A6I9P9K3-F1
#
_entry.id   AF-A0A6I9P9K3-F1
#
_cell.length_a   1.000
_cell.length_b   1.000
_cell.length_c   1.000
_cell.angle_alpha   90.00
_cell.angle_beta   90.00
_cell.angle_gamma   90.00
#
_symmetry.space_group_name_H-M   'P 1'
#
loop_
_entity.id
_entity.type
_entity.pdbx_description
1 polymer ?
#
loop_
_entity_poly.entity_id
_entity_poly.type
_entity_poly.pdbx_seq_one_letter_code
_entity_poly.pdbx_strand_id
1 'polypeptide(L)'
;MATAEPEINPIAPHADEDGVEETGQELVNPESYIKHPLQNSWSLWFFKNDKSKTWQANLRLISKFDTVEDFWALYNHIQLSSNLMSGCDYSLFKVGLICLPCM
;
A
#
# COMPACT_ATOMS: atom_id res chain seq x y z
N MET A 1 16.74 -19.74 56.67
CA MET A 1 16.10 -19.25 55.43
C MET A 1 15.66 -17.81 55.66
N ALA A 2 15.62 -17.03 54.56
CA ALA A 2 15.23 -15.62 54.41
C ALA A 2 16.28 -14.59 54.88
N THR A 3 17.11 -13.98 54.02
CA THR A 3 16.92 -12.98 52.94
C THR A 3 16.46 -11.61 53.44
N ALA A 4 17.33 -10.62 53.23
CA ALA A 4 17.12 -9.20 53.47
C ALA A 4 16.64 -8.51 52.17
N GLU A 5 15.72 -7.57 52.28
CA GLU A 5 15.31 -6.64 51.21
C GLU A 5 15.36 -5.19 51.75
N PRO A 6 15.78 -4.19 50.95
CA PRO A 6 15.91 -2.80 51.39
C PRO A 6 14.65 -1.96 51.13
N GLU A 7 14.44 -0.97 51.99
CA GLU A 7 13.31 -0.03 52.01
C GLU A 7 13.31 0.97 50.84
N ILE A 8 12.12 1.20 50.25
CA ILE A 8 11.82 2.37 49.42
C ILE A 8 10.77 3.19 50.18
N ASN A 9 11.16 4.38 50.66
CA ASN A 9 10.25 5.33 51.27
C ASN A 9 9.57 6.23 50.22
N PRO A 10 8.27 6.55 50.39
CA PRO A 10 7.45 7.31 49.44
C PRO A 10 7.39 8.81 49.80
N ILE A 11 7.10 9.70 48.83
CA ILE A 11 6.38 10.98 49.02
C ILE A 11 5.85 11.47 47.65
N ALA A 12 4.53 11.70 47.58
CA ALA A 12 3.76 12.23 46.44
C ALA A 12 3.88 13.78 46.33
N PRO A 13 3.38 14.44 45.26
CA PRO A 13 1.97 14.89 45.27
C PRO A 13 1.20 14.99 43.93
N HIS A 14 -0.15 14.87 44.05
CA HIS A 14 -1.26 15.60 43.36
C HIS A 14 -1.44 15.49 41.83
N ALA A 15 -2.53 14.85 41.34
CA ALA A 15 -3.84 15.45 40.94
C ALA A 15 -3.68 16.35 39.68
N ASP A 16 -4.27 16.13 38.50
CA ASP A 16 -5.63 15.71 38.13
C ASP A 16 -5.69 15.27 36.64
N GLU A 17 -6.78 14.56 36.30
CA GLU A 17 -7.54 14.55 35.03
C GLU A 17 -7.06 13.85 33.73
N ASP A 18 -7.93 12.88 33.34
CA ASP A 18 -8.42 12.44 32.04
C ASP A 18 -7.57 12.56 30.76
N GLY A 19 -7.48 11.43 30.07
CA GLY A 19 -6.80 11.27 28.80
C GLY A 19 -7.46 12.00 27.64
N VAL A 20 -6.63 12.69 26.88
CA VAL A 20 -6.76 12.85 25.43
C VAL A 20 -5.36 12.70 24.86
N GLU A 21 -5.11 11.58 24.16
CA GLU A 21 -3.96 11.46 23.26
C GLU A 21 -4.19 12.43 22.10
N GLU A 22 -3.70 13.66 22.27
CA GLU A 22 -3.82 14.70 21.26
C GLU A 22 -2.94 14.34 20.07
N THR A 23 -3.63 14.14 18.96
CA THR A 23 -3.13 13.71 17.67
C THR A 23 -2.04 14.66 17.20
N GLY A 24 -0.80 14.16 17.12
CA GLY A 24 0.32 14.90 16.55
C GLY A 24 -0.04 15.42 15.17
N GLN A 25 -0.14 16.74 15.06
CA GLN A 25 -0.33 17.45 13.82
C GLN A 25 0.93 17.28 12.97
N GLU A 26 0.91 16.38 11.99
CA GLU A 26 1.88 16.43 10.90
C GLU A 26 1.47 17.58 9.97
N LEU A 27 2.15 18.71 10.13
CA LEU A 27 2.11 19.84 9.22
C LEU A 27 2.49 19.35 7.82
N VAL A 28 1.49 19.01 7.00
CA VAL A 28 1.68 18.71 5.58
C VAL A 28 2.23 19.96 4.88
N ASN A 29 3.54 19.96 4.64
CA ASN A 29 4.23 21.01 3.89
C ASN A 29 3.58 21.14 2.50
N PRO A 30 3.12 22.32 2.04
CA PRO A 30 2.51 22.48 0.73
C PRO A 30 3.41 22.10 -0.45
N GLU A 31 4.74 22.03 -0.24
CA GLU A 31 5.70 21.54 -1.24
C GLU A 31 5.77 20.00 -1.34
N SER A 32 5.07 19.26 -0.48
CA SER A 32 5.07 17.78 -0.49
C SER A 32 4.20 17.15 -1.58
N TYR A 33 3.44 17.95 -2.34
CA TYR A 33 2.61 17.47 -3.46
C TYR A 33 3.35 17.43 -4.80
N ILE A 34 4.68 17.51 -4.80
CA ILE A 34 5.47 17.25 -6.01
C ILE A 34 5.39 15.76 -6.31
N LYS A 35 4.46 15.38 -7.19
CA LYS A 35 4.43 14.02 -7.72
C LYS A 35 5.74 13.72 -8.43
N HIS A 36 6.34 12.56 -8.15
CA HIS A 36 7.56 12.11 -8.78
C HIS A 36 7.22 11.44 -10.12
N PRO A 37 7.49 12.09 -11.27
CA PRO A 37 7.20 11.50 -12.56
C PRO A 37 8.11 10.30 -12.81
N LEU A 38 7.51 9.20 -13.24
CA LEU A 38 8.24 8.05 -13.75
C LEU A 38 8.78 8.37 -15.14
N GLN A 39 9.93 7.79 -15.48
CA GLN A 39 10.51 7.94 -16.83
C GLN A 39 9.59 7.41 -17.93
N ASN A 40 8.74 6.43 -17.59
CA ASN A 40 7.80 5.82 -18.52
C ASN A 40 6.43 5.72 -17.85
N SER A 41 5.38 5.89 -18.63
CA SER A 41 4.03 5.54 -18.20
C SER A 41 3.86 4.02 -18.25
N TRP A 42 3.14 3.48 -17.28
CA TRP A 42 2.87 2.05 -17.14
C TRP A 42 1.37 1.78 -17.15
N SER A 43 1.00 0.57 -17.55
CA SER A 43 -0.36 0.04 -17.56
C SER A 43 -0.38 -1.24 -16.75
N LEU A 44 -1.14 -1.25 -15.67
CA LEU A 44 -1.37 -2.45 -14.87
C LEU A 44 -2.56 -3.23 -15.43
N TRP A 45 -2.32 -4.49 -15.72
CA TRP A 45 -3.29 -5.42 -16.26
C TRP A 45 -3.54 -6.53 -15.24
N PHE A 46 -4.80 -6.94 -15.15
CA PHE A 46 -5.25 -8.11 -14.41
C PHE A 46 -5.67 -9.19 -15.39
N PHE A 47 -5.10 -10.37 -15.27
CA PHE A 47 -5.55 -11.55 -15.96
C PHE A 47 -6.39 -12.40 -15.01
N LYS A 48 -7.60 -12.74 -15.43
CA LYS A 48 -8.44 -13.72 -14.73
C LYS A 48 -8.64 -14.93 -15.63
N ASN A 49 -8.14 -16.09 -15.22
CA ASN A 49 -8.31 -17.32 -15.98
C ASN A 49 -9.77 -17.80 -15.97
N ASP A 50 -10.54 -17.37 -16.96
CA ASP A 50 -11.85 -17.89 -17.29
C ASP A 50 -11.73 -18.80 -18.52
N LYS A 51 -11.88 -20.11 -18.31
CA LYS A 51 -11.75 -21.13 -19.37
C LYS A 51 -12.79 -20.97 -20.48
N SER A 52 -13.86 -20.21 -20.26
CA SER A 52 -14.89 -19.95 -21.26
C SER A 52 -14.54 -18.82 -22.24
N LYS A 53 -13.47 -18.06 -21.97
CA LYS A 53 -13.09 -16.85 -22.71
C LYS A 53 -11.73 -16.99 -23.37
N THR A 54 -11.52 -16.24 -24.44
CA THR A 54 -10.19 -16.10 -25.04
C THR A 54 -9.25 -15.37 -24.08
N TRP A 55 -7.95 -15.65 -24.19
CA TRP A 55 -6.92 -15.03 -23.34
C TRP A 55 -7.00 -13.48 -23.35
N GLN A 56 -7.27 -12.90 -24.51
CA GLN A 56 -7.43 -11.45 -24.68
C GLN A 56 -8.62 -10.89 -23.89
N ALA A 57 -9.72 -11.65 -23.80
CA ALA A 57 -10.91 -11.26 -23.04
C ALA A 57 -10.75 -11.48 -21.52
N ASN A 58 -9.76 -12.28 -21.12
CA ASN A 58 -9.38 -12.52 -19.74
C ASN A 58 -8.44 -11.45 -19.17
N LEU A 59 -7.76 -10.71 -20.06
CA LEU A 59 -6.98 -9.52 -19.73
C LEU A 59 -7.91 -8.32 -19.51
N ARG A 60 -7.73 -7.65 -18.38
CA ARG A 60 -8.43 -6.43 -18.00
C ARG A 60 -7.43 -5.36 -17.63
N LEU A 61 -7.53 -4.20 -18.26
CA LEU A 61 -6.76 -3.03 -17.84
C LEU A 61 -7.32 -2.54 -16.50
N ILE A 62 -6.47 -2.44 -15.48
CA ILE A 62 -6.85 -1.90 -14.17
C ILE A 62 -6.69 -0.38 -14.20
N SER A 63 -5.47 0.09 -14.44
CA SER A 63 -5.15 1.50 -14.43
C SER A 63 -3.86 1.77 -15.21
N LYS A 64 -3.67 3.03 -15.58
CA LYS A 64 -2.43 3.55 -16.14
C LYS A 64 -1.90 4.63 -15.21
N PHE A 65 -0.60 4.62 -14.97
CA PHE A 65 0.06 5.59 -14.12
C PHE A 65 1.42 5.96 -14.68
N ASP A 66 1.84 7.18 -14.44
CA ASP A 66 3.11 7.76 -14.87
C ASP A 66 3.82 8.49 -13.73
N THR A 67 3.31 8.38 -12.51
CA THR A 67 3.94 8.91 -11.29
C THR A 67 4.09 7.81 -10.23
N VAL A 68 5.04 8.01 -9.31
CA VAL A 68 5.30 7.09 -8.20
C VAL A 68 4.12 7.05 -7.22
N GLU A 69 3.51 8.21 -6.96
CA GLU A 69 2.39 8.36 -6.04
C GLU A 69 1.14 7.65 -6.57
N ASP A 70 0.86 7.76 -7.87
CA ASP A 70 -0.28 7.06 -8.48
C ASP A 70 -0.07 5.53 -8.45
N PHE A 71 1.18 5.05 -8.58
CA PHE A 71 1.51 3.64 -8.37
C PHE A 71 1.23 3.19 -6.94
N TRP A 72 1.71 3.93 -5.93
CA TRP A 72 1.52 3.56 -4.53
C TRP A 72 0.06 3.65 -4.09
N ALA A 73 -0.68 4.66 -4.54
CA ALA A 73 -2.11 4.76 -4.32
C ALA A 73 -2.82 3.52 -4.89
N LEU A 74 -2.51 3.15 -6.14
CA LEU A 74 -3.07 1.95 -6.76
C LEU A 74 -2.69 0.67 -6.00
N TYR A 75 -1.42 0.53 -5.62
CA TYR A 75 -0.90 -0.64 -4.91
C TYR A 75 -1.63 -0.87 -3.58
N ASN A 76 -1.95 0.20 -2.85
CA ASN A 76 -2.69 0.11 -1.59
C ASN A 76 -4.18 -0.24 -1.77
N HIS A 77 -4.75 -0.04 -2.97
CA HIS A 77 -6.14 -0.35 -3.28
C HIS A 77 -6.34 -1.69 -3.98
N ILE A 78 -5.27 -2.32 -4.49
CA ILE A 78 -5.35 -3.65 -5.11
C ILE A 78 -5.05 -4.75 -4.10
N GLN A 79 -5.60 -5.93 -4.37
CA GLN A 79 -5.36 -7.11 -3.55
C GLN A 79 -3.92 -7.62 -3.76
N LEU A 80 -3.22 -7.91 -2.65
CA LEU A 80 -1.90 -8.52 -2.71
C LEU A 80 -1.91 -9.82 -3.52
N SER A 81 -0.84 -10.04 -4.27
CA SER A 81 -0.69 -11.22 -5.13
C SER A 81 -0.85 -12.54 -4.38
N SER A 82 -0.47 -12.59 -3.10
CA SER A 82 -0.61 -13.78 -2.25
C SER A 82 -2.06 -14.18 -1.98
N ASN A 83 -3.00 -13.23 -2.06
CA ASN A 83 -4.43 -13.47 -1.82
C ASN A 83 -5.22 -13.60 -3.14
N LEU A 84 -4.55 -13.58 -4.29
CA LEU A 84 -5.19 -13.81 -5.56
C LEU A 84 -5.73 -15.24 -5.67
N MET A 85 -6.88 -15.37 -6.33
CA MET A 85 -7.42 -16.68 -6.69
C MET A 85 -6.50 -17.38 -7.68
N SER A 86 -6.31 -18.69 -7.53
CA SER A 86 -5.47 -19.50 -8.42
C SER A 86 -5.81 -19.27 -9.90
N GLY A 87 -4.79 -18.96 -10.69
CA GLY A 87 -4.94 -18.62 -12.12
C GLY A 87 -5.30 -17.16 -12.38
N CYS A 88 -5.17 -16.27 -11.40
CA CYS A 88 -5.19 -14.83 -11.63
C CYS A 88 -3.78 -14.26 -11.53
N ASP A 89 -3.43 -13.38 -12.47
CA ASP A 89 -2.10 -12.79 -12.56
C ASP A 89 -2.20 -11.26 -12.72
N TYR A 90 -1.20 -10.55 -12.22
CA TYR A 90 -0.99 -9.14 -12.55
C TYR A 90 0.16 -9.01 -13.53
N SER A 91 0.05 -8.08 -14.47
CA SER A 91 1.12 -7.77 -15.42
C SER A 91 1.24 -6.27 -15.59
N LEU A 92 2.47 -5.75 -15.52
CA LEU A 92 2.73 -4.34 -15.70
C LEU A 92 3.49 -4.13 -17.01
N PHE A 93 2.89 -3.36 -17.92
CA PHE A 93 3.48 -3.07 -19.24
C PHE A 93 3.72 -1.58 -19.38
N LYS A 94 4.80 -1.20 -20.06
CA LYS A 94 5.01 0.20 -20.47
C LYS A 94 3.90 0.61 -21.44
N VAL A 95 3.33 1.80 -21.26
CA VAL A 95 2.30 2.36 -22.16
C VAL A 95 2.85 2.40 -23.58
N GLY A 96 2.07 1.86 -24.53
CA GLY A 96 2.49 1.67 -25.92
C GLY A 96 2.93 0.23 -26.24
N LEU A 97 3.24 -0.58 -25.22
CA LEU A 97 3.36 -2.02 -25.36
C LEU A 97 2.03 -2.66 -24.93
N ILE A 98 1.25 -3.13 -25.90
CA ILE A 98 0.16 -4.03 -25.61
C ILE A 98 0.77 -5.40 -25.34
N CYS A 99 0.28 -6.10 -24.32
CA CYS A 99 0.48 -7.53 -24.17
C CYS A 99 -0.23 -8.21 -25.34
N LEU A 100 0.38 -8.15 -26.53
CA LEU A 100 0.01 -9.00 -27.63
C LEU A 100 0.64 -10.35 -27.31
N PRO A 101 -0.13 -11.44 -27.47
CA PRO A 101 0.47 -12.76 -27.35
C PRO A 101 1.54 -12.80 -28.44
N CYS A 102 2.78 -13.01 -28.04
CA CYS A 102 3.89 -13.25 -28.96
C CYS A 102 3.42 -14.34 -29.93
N MET A 103 3.21 -13.95 -31.19
CA MET A 103 2.86 -14.84 -32.30
C MET A 103 4.06 -15.71 -32.65
#